data_AF-A0A7S0VSZ6-F1
#
_entry.id   AF-A0A7S0VSZ6-F1
#
_cell.length_a   1.000
_cell.length_b   1.000
_cell.length_c   1.000
_cell.angle_alpha   90.00
_cell.angle_beta   90.00
_cell.angle_gamma   90.00
#
_symmetry.space_group_name_H-M   'P 1'
#
loop_
_entity.id
_entity.type
_entity.pdbx_description
1 polymer ?
#
loop_
_entity_poly.entity_id
_entity_poly.type
_entity_poly.pdbx_seq_one_letter_code
_entity_poly.pdbx_strand_id
1 'polypeptide(L)'
;WGDVGGCHHGNDVGLCCFGDAQGKQGRRVGISDWETCPEAGDKHLRLRDCGYKTCRVEVKHDGEWGSVCDRGFTAKTAKTVCKSLGFPKGRAVRFGHPGYVGKGRIWLDHA
;
A
#
# COMPACT_ATOMS: atom_id res chain seq x y z
N TRP A 1 -6.83 -15.70 -4.91
CA TRP A 1 -6.21 -15.84 -3.59
C TRP A 1 -5.48 -17.17 -3.55
N GLY A 2 -4.16 -17.17 -3.45
CA GLY A 2 -3.30 -18.36 -3.62
C GLY A 2 -2.05 -18.03 -4.41
N ASP A 3 -0.97 -18.81 -4.24
CA ASP A 3 0.32 -18.61 -4.90
C ASP A 3 0.14 -18.61 -6.42
N VAL A 4 0.40 -17.45 -7.00
CA VAL A 4 0.08 -17.08 -8.38
C VAL A 4 1.43 -16.98 -9.07
N GLY A 5 1.73 -17.98 -9.87
CA GLY A 5 3.02 -18.12 -10.53
C GLY A 5 3.38 -16.87 -11.31
N GLY A 6 4.47 -16.21 -10.91
CA GLY A 6 5.06 -15.07 -11.64
C GLY A 6 5.36 -13.83 -10.80
N CYS A 7 4.83 -13.74 -9.58
CA CYS A 7 5.17 -12.67 -8.64
C CYS A 7 6.01 -13.22 -7.48
N HIS A 8 7.10 -12.51 -7.15
CA HIS A 8 7.84 -12.68 -5.91
C HIS A 8 7.74 -11.38 -5.10
N HIS A 9 8.21 -11.35 -3.85
CA HIS A 9 8.12 -10.13 -3.02
C HIS A 9 8.88 -8.91 -3.58
N GLY A 10 9.71 -9.08 -4.62
CA GLY A 10 10.26 -7.96 -5.39
C GLY A 10 9.22 -7.26 -6.28
N ASN A 11 8.06 -7.87 -6.48
CA ASN A 11 6.91 -7.36 -7.20
C ASN A 11 5.81 -6.85 -6.26
N ASP A 12 6.06 -6.79 -4.95
CA ASP A 12 5.08 -6.25 -4.01
C ASP A 12 4.76 -4.80 -4.36
N VAL A 13 3.48 -4.50 -4.51
CA VAL A 13 3.03 -3.17 -4.85
C VAL A 13 3.12 -2.23 -3.66
N GLY A 14 3.49 -0.99 -3.97
CA GLY A 14 3.50 0.10 -3.03
C GLY A 14 2.54 1.22 -3.42
N LEU A 15 2.07 1.95 -2.42
CA LEU A 15 1.34 3.20 -2.63
C LEU A 15 1.59 4.20 -1.52
N CYS A 16 1.26 5.45 -1.79
CA CYS A 16 1.26 6.52 -0.80
C CYS A 16 -0.12 7.17 -0.76
N CYS A 17 -0.70 7.32 0.43
CA CYS A 17 -1.93 8.05 0.64
C CYS A 17 -1.67 9.46 1.16
N PHE A 18 -2.51 10.40 0.76
CA PHE A 18 -2.34 11.81 1.10
C PHE A 18 -3.65 12.39 1.64
N GLY A 19 -3.55 13.13 2.74
CA GLY A 19 -4.61 13.96 3.29
C GLY A 19 -4.85 15.23 2.48
N ASP A 20 -5.86 15.99 2.88
CA ASP A 20 -5.95 17.42 2.57
C ASP A 20 -5.46 18.24 3.78
N ALA A 21 -5.35 19.56 3.64
CA ALA A 21 -4.90 20.43 4.72
C ALA A 21 -5.86 20.50 5.92
N GLN A 22 -7.04 19.85 5.87
CA GLN A 22 -8.20 20.08 6.73
C GLN A 22 -8.79 18.77 7.33
N GLY A 23 -8.23 17.59 7.02
CA GLY A 23 -8.90 16.31 7.15
C GLY A 23 -8.64 15.54 8.46
N LYS A 24 -9.61 14.70 8.84
CA LYS A 24 -9.63 13.93 10.10
C LYS A 24 -8.63 12.75 10.17
N GLN A 25 -7.97 12.41 9.07
CA GLN A 25 -6.93 11.37 8.97
C GLN A 25 -5.67 11.91 8.31
N GLY A 26 -5.15 12.96 8.91
CA GLY A 26 -4.03 13.70 8.34
C GLY A 26 -3.82 14.99 9.10
N ARG A 27 -3.68 14.91 10.43
CA ARG A 27 -2.84 15.91 11.07
C ARG A 27 -1.50 15.81 10.36
N ARG A 28 -1.04 16.90 9.74
CA ARG A 28 0.36 17.03 9.33
C ARG A 28 1.22 16.77 10.56
N VAL A 29 1.64 15.52 10.79
CA VAL A 29 2.69 15.22 11.77
C VAL A 29 3.99 15.36 11.00
N GLY A 30 4.38 16.62 10.77
CA GLY A 30 5.57 16.97 10.00
C GLY A 30 5.50 18.41 9.51
N ILE A 31 6.40 19.25 10.04
CA ILE A 31 6.65 20.64 9.62
C ILE A 31 7.74 20.67 8.52
N SER A 32 8.33 19.53 8.14
CA SER A 32 9.43 19.46 7.18
C SER A 32 9.04 18.74 5.89
N ASP A 33 9.57 19.22 4.77
CA ASP A 33 9.39 18.79 3.38
C ASP A 33 9.89 17.36 3.05
N TRP A 34 9.80 16.44 4.01
CA TRP A 34 10.05 15.02 3.83
C TRP A 34 8.77 14.24 4.15
N GLU A 35 7.86 14.21 3.17
CA GLU A 35 6.56 13.51 3.21
C GLU A 35 6.75 11.99 3.33
N THR A 36 6.90 11.47 4.53
CA THR A 36 6.78 10.02 4.76
C THR A 36 5.33 9.58 4.52
N CYS A 37 5.14 8.53 3.73
CA CYS A 37 3.82 7.96 3.49
C CYS A 37 3.21 7.44 4.80
N PRO A 38 1.92 7.70 5.07
CA PRO A 38 1.32 7.31 6.34
C PRO A 38 1.02 5.80 6.37
N GLU A 39 1.36 5.16 7.48
CA GLU A 39 0.75 3.88 7.82
C GLU A 39 -0.74 4.07 8.09
N ALA A 40 -1.54 3.10 7.64
CA ALA A 40 -2.98 3.10 7.81
C ALA A 40 -3.51 1.68 7.65
N GLY A 41 -4.68 1.39 8.19
CA GLY A 41 -5.28 0.08 7.98
C GLY A 41 -6.66 -0.07 8.60
N ASP A 42 -7.37 -1.08 8.13
CA ASP A 42 -8.62 -1.57 8.66
C ASP A 42 -8.55 -3.10 8.88
N LYS A 43 -9.71 -3.75 9.02
CA LYS A 43 -9.82 -5.20 9.24
C LYS A 43 -9.30 -6.08 8.09
N HIS A 44 -9.23 -5.57 6.86
CA HIS A 44 -8.89 -6.34 5.65
C HIS A 44 -7.77 -5.73 4.81
N LEU A 45 -7.36 -4.49 5.05
CA LEU A 45 -6.39 -3.77 4.23
C LEU A 45 -5.46 -2.94 5.13
N ARG A 46 -4.15 -2.96 4.87
CA ARG A 46 -3.20 -2.10 5.58
C ARG A 46 -2.02 -1.68 4.72
N LEU A 47 -1.47 -0.53 5.09
CA LEU A 47 -0.22 0.04 4.60
C LEU A 47 0.84 -0.18 5.68
N ARG A 48 1.90 -0.89 5.32
CA ARG A 48 3.03 -1.20 6.21
C ARG A 48 4.34 -0.84 5.54
N ASP A 49 5.41 -0.83 6.33
CA ASP A 49 6.76 -0.68 5.81
C ASP A 49 6.88 0.60 4.97
N CYS A 50 6.36 1.69 5.55
CA CYS A 50 6.26 2.99 4.91
C CYS A 50 7.59 3.75 4.94
N GLY A 51 7.93 4.38 3.81
CA GLY A 51 9.04 5.31 3.67
C GLY A 51 8.62 6.61 2.98
N TYR A 52 9.61 7.38 2.52
CA TYR A 52 9.40 8.69 1.89
C TYR A 52 8.56 8.66 0.60
N LYS A 53 8.42 7.50 -0.07
CA LYS A 53 7.73 7.42 -1.36
C LYS A 53 6.59 6.43 -1.39
N THR A 54 6.57 5.45 -0.49
CA THR A 54 5.67 4.32 -0.61
C THR A 54 5.48 3.59 0.72
N CYS A 55 4.35 2.92 0.84
CA CYS A 55 4.07 1.88 1.82
C CYS A 55 3.71 0.60 1.07
N ARG A 56 4.12 -0.57 1.58
CA ARG A 56 3.65 -1.87 1.08
C ARG A 56 2.16 -2.00 1.36
N VAL A 57 1.42 -2.49 0.37
CA VAL A 57 0.01 -2.84 0.49
C VAL A 57 -0.13 -4.28 0.92
N GLU A 58 -0.84 -4.52 2.02
CA GLU A 58 -1.18 -5.87 2.48
C GLU A 58 -2.69 -6.02 2.64
N VAL A 59 -3.18 -7.20 2.26
CA VAL A 59 -4.59 -7.60 2.37
C VAL A 59 -4.72 -8.79 3.30
N LYS A 60 -5.80 -8.84 4.06
CA LYS A 60 -6.12 -9.95 4.95
C LYS A 60 -7.10 -10.89 4.27
N HIS A 61 -6.72 -12.16 4.13
CA HIS A 61 -7.56 -13.23 3.61
C HIS A 61 -7.37 -14.48 4.47
N ASP A 62 -8.46 -15.17 4.81
CA ASP A 62 -8.45 -16.36 5.68
C ASP A 62 -7.68 -16.18 7.01
N GLY A 63 -7.76 -14.98 7.59
CA GLY A 63 -7.08 -14.67 8.84
C GLY A 63 -5.62 -14.24 8.70
N GLU A 64 -5.01 -14.41 7.52
CA GLU A 64 -3.61 -14.14 7.27
C GLU A 64 -3.40 -12.88 6.41
N TRP A 65 -2.35 -12.12 6.73
CA TRP A 65 -1.93 -10.98 5.94
C TRP A 65 -0.97 -11.43 4.85
N GLY A 66 -1.10 -10.84 3.67
CA GLY A 66 -0.18 -11.05 2.57
C GLY A 66 -0.11 -9.85 1.65
N SER A 67 0.98 -9.78 0.88
CA SER A 67 1.22 -8.67 -0.03
C SER A 67 0.42 -8.81 -1.32
N VAL A 68 0.40 -7.72 -2.09
CA VAL A 68 -0.29 -7.62 -3.38
C VAL A 68 0.76 -7.43 -4.47
N CYS A 69 0.66 -8.17 -5.58
CA CYS A 69 1.56 -7.98 -6.72
C CYS A 69 1.25 -6.66 -7.45
N ASP A 70 2.27 -6.06 -8.06
CA ASP A 70 2.16 -4.84 -8.84
C ASP A 70 1.50 -5.05 -10.22
N ARG A 71 1.39 -6.30 -10.69
CA ARG A 71 0.69 -6.65 -11.93
C ARG A 71 -0.79 -6.31 -11.85
N GLY A 72 -1.26 -5.52 -12.82
CA GLY A 72 -2.65 -5.04 -12.85
C GLY A 72 -2.99 -4.00 -11.78
N PHE A 73 -2.06 -3.63 -10.88
CA PHE A 73 -2.30 -2.59 -9.89
C PHE A 73 -2.19 -1.20 -10.53
N THR A 74 -3.30 -0.47 -10.56
CA THR A 74 -3.39 0.81 -11.25
C THR A 74 -3.46 2.00 -10.30
N ALA A 75 -3.26 3.22 -10.83
CA ALA A 75 -3.49 4.45 -10.09
C ALA A 75 -4.94 4.58 -9.59
N LYS A 76 -5.91 4.01 -10.32
CA LYS A 76 -7.32 3.95 -9.89
C LYS A 76 -7.47 3.03 -8.67
N THR A 77 -6.80 1.88 -8.67
CA THR A 77 -6.76 0.96 -7.53
C THR A 77 -6.16 1.63 -6.29
N ALA A 78 -5.02 2.32 -6.44
CA ALA A 78 -4.40 3.07 -5.34
C ALA A 78 -5.34 4.14 -4.75
N LYS A 79 -6.07 4.87 -5.59
CA LYS A 79 -7.05 5.86 -5.12
C LYS A 79 -8.19 5.21 -4.35
N THR A 80 -8.67 4.05 -4.79
CA THR A 80 -9.72 3.30 -4.07
C THR A 80 -9.22 2.83 -2.71
N VAL A 81 -8.00 2.27 -2.64
CA VAL A 81 -7.37 1.85 -1.37
C VAL A 81 -7.22 3.02 -0.41
N CYS A 82 -6.69 4.15 -0.86
CA CYS A 82 -6.54 5.32 0.00
C CYS A 82 -7.88 5.85 0.50
N LYS A 83 -8.90 5.87 -0.36
CA LYS A 83 -10.26 6.27 0.04
C LYS A 83 -10.89 5.32 1.06
N SER A 84 -10.69 4.01 0.95
CA SER A 84 -11.24 3.06 1.93
C SER A 84 -10.57 3.22 3.30
N LEU A 85 -9.29 3.60 3.30
CA LEU A 85 -8.55 3.93 4.51
C LEU A 85 -8.85 5.35 5.03
N GLY A 86 -9.66 6.13 4.28
CA GLY A 86 -10.20 7.45 4.61
C GLY A 86 -9.33 8.65 4.18
N PHE A 87 -8.33 8.42 3.32
CA PHE A 87 -7.58 9.47 2.66
C PHE A 87 -8.27 9.95 1.36
N PRO A 88 -8.29 11.26 1.08
CA PRO A 88 -8.90 11.80 -0.13
C PRO A 88 -8.12 11.48 -1.41
N LYS A 89 -6.80 11.27 -1.32
CA LYS A 89 -5.89 11.08 -2.46
C LYS A 89 -4.95 9.90 -2.25
N GLY A 90 -4.49 9.32 -3.35
CA GLY A 90 -3.56 8.20 -3.37
C GLY A 90 -2.77 8.13 -4.67
N ARG A 91 -1.50 7.71 -4.59
CA ARG A 91 -0.61 7.50 -5.74
C ARG A 91 -0.06 6.08 -5.69
N ALA A 92 -0.26 5.32 -6.77
CA ALA A 92 0.41 4.04 -6.96
C ALA A 92 1.90 4.29 -7.19
N VAL A 93 2.74 3.51 -6.52
CA VAL A 93 4.19 3.52 -6.74
C VAL A 93 4.60 2.12 -7.17
N ARG A 94 4.82 1.99 -8.48
CA ARG A 94 5.18 0.72 -9.11
C ARG A 94 6.68 0.46 -8.98
N PHE A 95 7.17 0.11 -7.79
CA PHE A 95 8.52 -0.47 -7.64
C PHE A 95 8.61 -1.21 -6.30
N GLY A 96 9.12 -2.45 -6.35
CA GLY A 96 9.66 -3.14 -5.19
C GLY A 96 10.83 -2.33 -4.65
N HIS A 97 10.59 -1.58 -3.58
CA HIS A 97 11.63 -0.80 -2.95
C HIS A 97 12.68 -1.79 -2.40
N PRO A 98 13.97 -1.68 -2.80
CA PRO A 98 15.01 -2.53 -2.25
C PRO A 98 14.99 -2.38 -0.72
N GLY A 99 14.76 -3.48 -0.01
CA GLY A 99 14.68 -3.51 1.46
C GLY A 99 13.28 -3.61 2.07
N TYR A 100 12.19 -3.49 1.29
CA TYR A 100 10.80 -3.62 1.77
C TYR A 100 10.06 -4.80 1.14
N VAL A 101 10.79 -5.88 0.87
CA VAL A 101 10.21 -7.16 0.48
C VAL A 101 9.26 -7.62 1.56
N GLY A 102 8.00 -7.87 1.22
CA GLY A 102 7.07 -8.56 2.09
C GLY A 102 7.65 -9.90 2.52
N LYS A 103 7.12 -10.44 3.63
CA LYS A 103 7.39 -11.81 4.06
C LYS A 103 6.05 -12.53 4.13
N GLY A 104 5.99 -13.74 3.58
CA GLY A 104 4.81 -14.58 3.67
C GLY A 104 4.11 -14.72 2.32
N ARG A 105 2.77 -14.66 2.31
CA ARG A 105 1.97 -14.99 1.14
C ARG A 105 1.73 -13.78 0.25
N ILE A 106 1.69 -13.97 -1.07
CA ILE A 106 1.20 -13.00 -2.05
C ILE A 106 -0.23 -13.39 -2.41
N TRP A 107 -1.19 -12.49 -2.21
CA TRP A 107 -2.61 -12.82 -2.26
C TRP A 107 -3.30 -12.48 -3.58
N LEU A 108 -2.81 -11.46 -4.29
CA LEU A 108 -3.40 -10.90 -5.50
C LEU A 108 -2.35 -10.77 -6.60
N ASP A 109 -2.63 -11.39 -7.75
CA ASP A 109 -1.96 -11.24 -9.04
C ASP A 109 -3.04 -11.21 -10.13
N HIS A 110 -2.76 -10.50 -11.21
CA HIS A 110 -3.57 -10.55 -12.42
C HIS A 110 -2.78 -11.32 -13.47
N ALA A 111 -3.26 -12.54 -13.80
CA ALA A 111 -2.90 -13.24 -15.02
C ALA A 111 -3.48 -12.52 -16.25
#